data_AF-A0A060W9R9-F1
#
_entry.id   AF-A0A060W9R9-F1
#
_cell.length_a   1.000
_cell.length_b   1.000
_cell.length_c   1.000
_cell.angle_alpha   90.00
_cell.angle_beta   90.00
_cell.angle_gamma   90.00
#
_symmetry.space_group_name_H-M   'P 1'
#
loop_
_entity.id
_entity.type
_entity.pdbx_description
1 polymer ?
#
loop_
_entity_poly.entity_id
_entity_poly.type
_entity_poly.pdbx_seq_one_letter_code
_entity_poly.pdbx_strand_id
1 'polypeptide(L)' 'MSVHLSPAFRDVSVGDIVTVGECRPLSKTVRFNVLKVTKAAGAKKQFQKF' A
#
# COMPACT_ATOMS: atom_id res chain seq x y z
N MET A 1 2.22 10.09 6.14
CA MET A 1 1.45 9.30 7.12
C MET A 1 2.01 7.89 7.16
N SER A 2 2.27 7.31 8.33
CA SER A 2 2.80 5.94 8.44
C SER A 2 1.66 4.94 8.57
N VAL A 3 1.67 3.89 7.76
CA VAL A 3 0.62 2.88 7.69
C VAL A 3 1.26 1.50 7.68
N HIS A 4 0.64 0.54 8.38
CA HIS A 4 1.09 -0.85 8.33
C HIS A 4 0.71 -1.48 6.98
N LEU A 5 1.69 -2.10 6.32
CA LEU A 5 1.50 -2.94 5.13
C LEU A 5 1.59 -4.41 5.54
N SER A 6 0.47 -5.13 5.44
CA SER A 6 0.43 -6.56 5.72
C SER A 6 1.19 -7.35 4.66
N PRO A 7 1.94 -8.41 5.02
CA PRO A 7 2.59 -9.32 4.06
C PRO A 7 1.63 -10.01 3.08
N ALA A 8 0.31 -9.95 3.34
CA ALA A 8 -0.72 -10.38 2.39
C ALA A 8 -0.71 -9.57 1.08
N PHE A 9 -0.16 -8.35 1.10
CA PHE A 9 -0.01 -7.49 -0.08
C PHE A 9 1.46 -7.44 -0.50
N ARG A 10 1.89 -8.37 -1.36
CA ARG A 10 3.28 -8.47 -1.83
C ARG A 10 3.57 -7.61 -3.05
N ASP A 11 2.59 -7.50 -3.94
CA ASP A 11 2.74 -6.77 -5.21
C ASP A 11 2.29 -5.32 -5.03
N VAL A 12 2.97 -4.54 -4.20
CA VAL A 12 2.67 -3.11 -4.02
C VAL A 12 3.82 -2.29 -4.59
N SER A 13 3.47 -1.30 -5.42
CA SER A 13 4.42 -0.37 -6.03
C SER A 13 4.08 1.06 -5.63
N VAL A 14 5.10 1.92 -5.61
CA VAL A 14 4.89 3.36 -5.41
C VAL A 14 3.99 3.89 -6.53
N GLY A 15 2.97 4.65 -6.17
CA GLY A 15 1.97 5.16 -7.11
C GLY A 15 0.68 4.34 -7.17
N ASP A 16 0.63 3.17 -6.52
CA ASP A 16 -0.63 2.45 -6.33
C ASP A 16 -1.57 3.20 -5.39
N ILE A 17 -2.88 3.07 -5.64
CA ILE A 17 -3.91 3.64 -4.78
C ILE A 17 -4.20 2.61 -3.68
N VAL A 18 -4.05 3.01 -2.42
CA VAL A 18 -4.30 2.14 -1.26
C VAL A 18 -5.49 2.66 -0.46
N THR A 19 -6.41 1.75 -0.11
CA THR A 19 -7.48 2.01 0.85
C THR A 19 -6.96 1.68 2.24
N VAL A 20 -6.95 2.67 3.13
CA VAL A 20 -6.53 2.53 4.52
C VAL A 20 -7.73 2.59 5.45
N GLY A 21 -7.72 1.79 6.51
CA GLY A 21 -8.71 1.81 7.56
C GLY A 21 -8.09 2.24 8.88
N GLU A 22 -8.82 3.03 9.68
CA GLU A 22 -8.43 3.31 11.06
C GLU A 22 -8.49 2.02 11.89
N CYS A 23 -7.53 1.88 12.80
CA CYS A 23 -7.47 0.73 13.71
C CYS A 23 -6.89 1.16 15.07
N ARG A 24 -6.78 0.21 16.01
CA ARG A 24 -6.06 0.47 17.27
C ARG A 24 -4.61 0.90 17.00
N PRO A 25 -3.98 1.71 17.86
CA PRO A 25 -2.57 2.07 17.70
C PRO A 25 -1.69 0.82 17.63
N LEU A 26 -0.93 0.68 16.53
CA LEU A 26 0.01 -0.43 16.31
C LEU A 26 1.44 -0.04 16.70
N SER A 27 1.78 1.24 16.57
CA SER A 27 3.06 1.80 17.00
C SER A 27 2.92 3.30 17.32
N LYS A 28 4.03 3.97 17.64
CA LYS A 28 4.06 5.42 17.91
C LYS A 28 3.41 6.26 16.80
N THR A 29 3.54 5.83 15.55
CA THR A 29 3.11 6.59 14.37
C THR A 29 2.11 5.85 13.48
N VAL A 30 1.85 4.56 13.74
CA VAL A 30 0.97 3.74 12.91
C VAL A 30 -0.36 3.50 13.62
N ARG A 31 -1.43 4.12 13.11
CA ARG A 31 -2.83 3.96 13.55
C ARG A 31 -3.75 3.45 12.44
N PHE A 32 -3.19 3.12 11.30
CA PHE A 32 -3.91 2.69 10.11
C PHE A 32 -3.30 1.42 9.56
N ASN A 33 -4.16 0.60 8.94
CA ASN A 33 -3.75 -0.59 8.21
C ASN A 33 -4.25 -0.51 6.77
N VAL A 34 -3.48 -1.05 5.83
CA VAL A 34 -3.93 -1.20 4.44
C VAL A 34 -4.98 -2.31 4.37
N LEU A 35 -6.16 -1.98 3.82
CA LEU A 35 -7.27 -2.91 3.65
C LEU A 35 -7.38 -3.43 2.22
N LYS A 36 -7.01 -2.60 1.23
CA LYS A 36 -7.07 -2.94 -0.18
C LYS A 36 -6.01 -2.17 -0.95
N VAL A 37 -5.40 -2.83 -1.94
CA VAL A 37 -4.50 -2.21 -2.91
C VAL A 37 -5.18 -2.24 -4.27
N THR A 38 -5.34 -1.07 -4.87
CA THR A 38 -5.84 -0.88 -6.24
C THR A 38 -4.68 -0.40 -7.12
N LYS A 39 -4.29 -1.24 -8.08
CA LYS A 39 -3.23 -0.93 -9.03
C LYS A 39 -3.61 0.27 -9.90
N ALA A 40 -2.72 1.26 -10.00
CA ALA A 40 -2.95 2.39 -10.88
C ALA A 40 -2.96 1.93 -12.36
N ALA A 41 -3.86 2.51 -13.16
CA ALA A 41 -3.92 2.27 -14.60
C ALA A 41 -2.63 2.81 -15.24
N GLY A 42 -1.73 1.90 -15.66
CA GLY A 42 -0.42 2.24 -16.25
C GLY A 42 0.75 1.45 -15.66
N ALA A 43 0.64 0.99 -14.42
CA ALA A 43 1.72 0.27 -13.73
C ALA A 43 1.96 -1.16 -14.28
N LYS A 44 0.98 -1.76 -14.97
CA LYS A 44 1.08 -3.16 -15.44
C LYS A 44 2.01 -3.36 -16.64
N LYS A 45 2.40 -2.30 -17.38
CA LYS A 45 3.23 -2.41 -18.60
C LYS A 45 4.13 -1.20 -18.83
N GLN A 46 4.73 -0.65 -17.78
CA GLN A 46 5.78 0.35 -17.97
C GLN A 46 7.12 -0.37 -18.21
N PHE A 47 7.76 -0.08 -19.35
CA PHE A 47 9.06 -0.66 -19.68
C PHE A 47 10.10 -0.14 -18.68
N GLN A 48 10.53 -1.01 -17.76
CA GLN A 48 11.71 -0.76 -16.94
C GLN A 48 12.92 -1.18 -17.77
N LYS A 49 13.83 -0.24 -18.07
CA LYS A 49 15.17 -0.62 -18.55
C LYS A 49 15.82 -1.45 -17.44
N PHE A 50 16.41 -2.57 -17.82
CA PHE A 50 17.06 -3.57 -16.96
C PHE A 50 17.84 -2.94 -15.80
#